data_AF-A0A086AAB9-F1
#
_entry.id   AF-A0A086AAB9-F1
#
_cell.length_a   1.000
_cell.length_b   1.000
_cell.length_c   1.000
_cell.angle_alpha   90.00
_cell.angle_beta   90.00
_cell.angle_gamma   90.00
#
_symmetry.space_group_name_H-M   'P 1'
#
loop_
_entity.id
_entity.type
_entity.pdbx_description
1 polymer ?
#
loop_
_entity_poly.entity_id
_entity_poly.type
_entity_poly.pdbx_seq_one_letter_code
_entity_poly.pdbx_strand_id
1 'polypeptide(L)'
;MRNSIYLIICVILFSCNKKDNLKDANSLKTANQYLIEYYKTKNQKYLEKSYKSLNESELYKEKGITKDNKELVLPLLMYLKKYDEIDALLQKDTLLDKYQKEITLNLVKSLIHQKDQKLSKKYIYKNIDLIQNKITSTPNDSLLYTQYFIMKLYLNGRDKTLKEIDSMETKNPKYTKAFYEYILRDLIEEYPKELLYE
;
A
#
# COMPACT_ATOMS: atom_id res chain seq x y z
N MET A 1 -73.36 -2.05 -1.12
CA MET A 1 -72.62 -2.98 -0.22
C MET A 1 -71.25 -3.23 -0.82
N ARG A 2 -70.20 -3.01 -0.01
CA ARG A 2 -68.96 -3.79 0.15
C ARG A 2 -68.36 -4.45 -1.09
N ASN A 3 -67.06 -4.49 -1.31
CA ASN A 3 -65.84 -4.01 -0.66
C ASN A 3 -64.73 -4.52 -1.62
N SER A 4 -63.63 -3.78 -1.71
CA SER A 4 -62.24 -4.25 -1.68
C SER A 4 -61.89 -5.55 -2.44
N ILE A 5 -60.86 -5.57 -3.27
CA ILE A 5 -59.48 -5.67 -2.77
C ILE A 5 -58.52 -5.04 -3.80
N TYR A 6 -57.81 -4.03 -3.31
CA TYR A 6 -56.61 -3.47 -3.92
C TYR A 6 -55.53 -4.57 -3.98
N LEU A 7 -55.15 -4.99 -5.18
CA LEU A 7 -53.87 -5.68 -5.36
C LEU A 7 -52.80 -4.59 -5.44
N ILE A 8 -52.23 -4.26 -4.28
CA ILE A 8 -51.03 -3.42 -4.18
C ILE A 8 -49.90 -4.21 -4.83
N ILE A 9 -49.58 -3.84 -6.06
CA ILE A 9 -48.32 -4.22 -6.70
C ILE A 9 -47.23 -3.48 -5.94
N CYS A 10 -46.64 -4.14 -4.94
CA CYS A 10 -45.33 -3.78 -4.41
C CYS A 10 -44.30 -4.02 -5.53
N VAL A 11 -44.19 -3.05 -6.45
CA VAL A 11 -42.97 -2.86 -7.22
C VAL A 11 -41.92 -2.44 -6.19
N ILE A 12 -41.20 -3.42 -5.68
CA ILE A 12 -39.89 -3.19 -5.07
C ILE A 12 -39.06 -2.61 -6.20
N LEU A 13 -39.00 -1.27 -6.22
CA LEU A 13 -37.98 -0.53 -6.93
C LEU A 13 -36.65 -0.97 -6.33
N PHE A 14 -36.08 -2.06 -6.85
CA PHE A 14 -34.64 -2.16 -6.94
C PHE A 14 -34.19 -1.02 -7.86
N SER A 15 -34.12 0.19 -7.29
CA SER A 15 -33.18 1.18 -7.76
C SER A 15 -31.82 0.55 -7.55
N CYS A 16 -31.35 -0.18 -8.57
CA CYS A 16 -29.93 -0.40 -8.76
C CYS A 16 -29.27 0.97 -8.59
N ASN A 17 -28.45 1.11 -7.53
CA ASN A 17 -27.65 2.28 -7.18
C ASN A 17 -26.59 2.63 -8.24
N LYS A 18 -27.01 2.79 -9.51
CA LYS A 18 -26.12 3.18 -10.61
C LYS A 18 -25.54 4.57 -10.40
N LYS A 19 -26.28 5.48 -9.74
CA LYS A 19 -25.80 6.84 -9.44
C LYS A 19 -24.70 6.86 -8.37
N ASP A 20 -24.87 6.11 -7.28
CA ASP A 20 -23.87 6.05 -6.21
C ASP A 20 -22.59 5.36 -6.68
N ASN A 21 -22.71 4.24 -7.40
CA ASN A 21 -21.57 3.58 -8.02
C ASN A 21 -20.83 4.48 -9.03
N LEU A 22 -21.54 5.34 -9.78
CA LEU A 22 -20.91 6.27 -10.73
C LEU A 22 -20.17 7.40 -10.00
N LYS A 23 -20.75 7.93 -8.91
CA LYS A 23 -20.11 8.96 -8.09
C LYS A 23 -18.85 8.43 -7.41
N ASP A 24 -18.92 7.22 -6.85
CA ASP A 24 -17.76 6.55 -6.26
C ASP A 24 -16.66 6.30 -7.29
N ALA A 25 -17.02 5.72 -8.45
CA ALA A 25 -16.05 5.51 -9.53
C ALA A 25 -15.38 6.81 -9.98
N ASN A 26 -16.14 7.90 -10.09
CA ASN A 26 -15.59 9.21 -10.43
C ASN A 26 -14.66 9.77 -9.34
N SER A 27 -15.02 9.60 -8.07
CA SER A 27 -14.24 10.09 -6.93
C SER A 27 -12.90 9.35 -6.83
N LEU A 28 -12.92 8.01 -6.94
CA LEU A 28 -11.71 7.17 -6.95
C LEU A 28 -10.82 7.46 -8.17
N LYS A 29 -11.43 7.63 -9.35
CA LYS A 29 -10.69 8.01 -10.57
C LYS A 29 -10.00 9.37 -10.40
N THR A 30 -10.71 10.35 -9.86
CA THR A 30 -10.18 11.70 -9.63
C THR A 30 -9.06 11.68 -8.59
N ALA A 31 -9.24 10.93 -7.49
CA ALA A 31 -8.21 10.73 -6.48
C ALA A 31 -6.94 10.12 -7.09
N ASN A 32 -7.08 9.08 -7.93
CA ASN A 32 -5.95 8.45 -8.61
C ASN A 32 -5.25 9.39 -9.59
N GLN A 33 -6.00 10.21 -10.34
CA GLN A 33 -5.41 11.22 -11.22
C GLN A 33 -4.54 12.21 -10.43
N TYR A 34 -5.01 12.70 -9.29
CA TYR A 34 -4.19 13.58 -8.46
C TYR A 34 -2.97 12.87 -7.85
N LEU A 35 -3.08 11.61 -7.45
CA LEU A 35 -1.91 10.84 -6.98
C LEU A 35 -0.85 10.70 -8.09
N ILE A 36 -1.28 10.46 -9.34
CA ILE A 36 -0.38 10.43 -10.50
C ILE A 36 0.27 11.79 -10.73
N GLU A 37 -0.47 12.89 -10.62
CA GLU A 37 0.11 14.24 -10.73
C GLU A 37 1.11 14.55 -9.62
N TYR A 38 0.89 14.03 -8.40
CA TYR A 38 1.92 14.07 -7.36
C TYR A 38 3.18 13.30 -7.79
N TYR A 39 3.07 12.09 -8.34
CA TYR A 39 4.25 11.34 -8.77
C TYR A 39 5.06 12.06 -9.85
N LYS A 40 4.39 12.77 -10.77
CA LYS A 40 5.04 13.57 -11.82
C LYS A 40 5.69 14.85 -11.29
N THR A 41 5.02 15.56 -10.40
CA THR A 41 5.39 16.94 -10.03
C THR A 41 6.05 17.06 -8.66
N LYS A 42 5.87 16.06 -7.80
CA LYS A 42 6.22 16.06 -6.36
C LYS A 42 5.57 17.20 -5.57
N ASN A 43 4.49 17.81 -6.09
CA ASN A 43 3.79 18.90 -5.42
C ASN A 43 2.75 18.35 -4.43
N GLN A 44 2.99 18.57 -3.14
CA GLN A 44 2.17 18.10 -2.01
C GLN A 44 0.67 18.42 -2.14
N LYS A 45 0.31 19.54 -2.77
CA LYS A 45 -1.08 19.94 -2.99
C LYS A 45 -1.88 18.88 -3.74
N TYR A 46 -1.23 18.08 -4.59
CA TYR A 46 -1.90 16.99 -5.29
C TYR A 46 -2.22 15.81 -4.37
N LEU A 47 -1.40 15.50 -3.35
CA LEU A 47 -1.76 14.50 -2.35
C LEU A 47 -2.97 14.94 -1.52
N GLU A 48 -3.02 16.20 -1.11
CA GLU A 48 -4.16 16.77 -0.37
C GLU A 48 -5.46 16.68 -1.20
N LYS A 49 -5.39 17.04 -2.50
CA LYS A 49 -6.52 16.92 -3.41
C LYS A 49 -6.93 15.46 -3.63
N SER A 50 -5.96 14.56 -3.79
CA SER A 50 -6.20 13.13 -3.94
C SER A 50 -6.96 12.58 -2.73
N TYR A 51 -6.50 12.92 -1.52
CA TYR A 51 -7.15 12.50 -0.28
C TYR A 51 -8.53 13.12 -0.07
N LYS A 52 -8.72 14.38 -0.45
CA LYS A 52 -10.05 15.00 -0.44
C LYS A 52 -11.02 14.23 -1.35
N SER A 53 -10.63 13.94 -2.59
CA SER A 53 -11.47 13.17 -3.53
C SER A 53 -11.69 11.72 -3.06
N LEU A 54 -10.70 11.08 -2.44
CA LEU A 54 -10.89 9.75 -1.83
C LEU A 54 -11.99 9.80 -0.75
N ASN A 55 -11.98 10.83 0.10
CA ASN A 55 -13.00 11.05 1.14
C ASN A 55 -14.36 11.53 0.60
N GLU A 56 -14.52 11.73 -0.71
CA GLU A 56 -15.84 11.93 -1.33
C GLU A 56 -16.50 10.61 -1.74
N SER A 57 -15.74 9.49 -1.72
CA SER A 57 -16.24 8.15 -2.00
C SER A 57 -16.94 7.54 -0.77
N GLU A 58 -18.22 7.20 -0.91
CA GLU A 58 -18.97 6.46 0.11
C GLU A 58 -18.45 5.03 0.24
N LEU A 59 -18.09 4.39 -0.89
CA LEU A 59 -17.46 3.06 -0.86
C LEU A 59 -16.22 3.01 0.05
N TYR A 60 -15.33 4.01 -0.04
CA TYR A 60 -14.16 4.09 0.82
C TYR A 60 -14.53 4.35 2.29
N LYS A 61 -15.47 5.25 2.56
CA LYS A 61 -15.90 5.54 3.94
C LYS A 61 -16.52 4.33 4.63
N GLU A 62 -17.35 3.57 3.91
CA GLU A 62 -18.10 2.45 4.46
C GLU A 62 -17.26 1.18 4.54
N LYS A 63 -16.50 0.87 3.48
CA LYS A 63 -15.80 -0.41 3.34
C LYS A 63 -14.28 -0.31 3.54
N GLY A 64 -13.73 0.90 3.60
CA GLY A 64 -12.29 1.11 3.69
C GLY A 64 -11.57 0.64 2.44
N ILE A 65 -10.63 -0.28 2.63
CA ILE A 65 -9.85 -0.87 1.54
C ILE A 65 -10.73 -1.86 0.78
N THR A 66 -10.78 -1.71 -0.55
CA THR A 66 -11.48 -2.59 -1.48
C THR A 66 -10.53 -3.04 -2.58
N LYS A 67 -10.93 -4.05 -3.36
CA LYS A 67 -10.16 -4.48 -4.55
C LYS A 67 -9.97 -3.33 -5.56
N ASP A 68 -10.94 -2.42 -5.62
CA ASP A 68 -10.96 -1.32 -6.59
C ASP A 68 -10.09 -0.14 -6.18
N ASN A 69 -9.78 0.00 -4.88
CA ASN A 69 -9.08 1.18 -4.35
C ASN A 69 -7.76 0.86 -3.62
N LYS A 70 -7.40 -0.41 -3.37
CA LYS A 70 -6.21 -0.76 -2.57
C LYS A 70 -4.90 -0.15 -3.08
N GLU A 71 -4.73 -0.10 -4.41
CA GLU A 71 -3.54 0.47 -5.08
C GLU A 71 -3.49 2.01 -4.99
N LEU A 72 -4.62 2.64 -4.65
CA LEU A 72 -4.72 4.08 -4.40
C LEU A 72 -4.56 4.39 -2.90
N VAL A 73 -5.33 3.71 -2.05
CA VAL A 73 -5.47 4.04 -0.63
C VAL A 73 -4.14 3.90 0.11
N LEU A 74 -3.47 2.75 0.00
CA LEU A 74 -2.26 2.50 0.79
C LEU A 74 -1.12 3.44 0.39
N PRO A 75 -0.78 3.62 -0.91
CA PRO A 75 0.27 4.57 -1.28
C PRO A 75 -0.08 6.00 -0.87
N LEU A 76 -1.31 6.46 -1.15
CA LEU A 76 -1.73 7.82 -0.81
C LEU A 76 -1.57 8.12 0.68
N LEU A 77 -2.06 7.23 1.55
CA LEU A 77 -1.94 7.40 3.00
C LEU A 77 -0.50 7.32 3.47
N MET A 78 0.33 6.47 2.85
CA MET A 78 1.75 6.34 3.17
C MET A 78 2.51 7.64 2.88
N TYR A 79 2.31 8.23 1.70
CA TYR A 79 2.90 9.53 1.34
C TYR A 79 2.36 10.70 2.18
N LEU A 80 1.12 10.63 2.63
CA LEU A 80 0.54 11.59 3.58
C LEU A 80 0.95 11.35 5.03
N LYS A 81 1.74 10.30 5.30
CA LYS A 81 2.15 9.89 6.65
C LYS A 81 0.98 9.60 7.60
N LYS A 82 -0.16 9.16 7.05
CA LYS A 82 -1.39 8.83 7.80
C LYS A 82 -1.32 7.41 8.36
N TYR A 83 -0.26 7.10 9.10
CA TYR A 83 0.08 5.75 9.54
C TYR A 83 -0.98 5.12 10.45
N ASP A 84 -1.56 5.89 11.38
CA ASP A 84 -2.63 5.39 12.26
C ASP A 84 -3.89 5.00 11.48
N GLU A 85 -4.20 5.75 10.41
CA GLU A 85 -5.33 5.45 9.52
C GLU A 85 -5.07 4.16 8.73
N ILE A 86 -3.83 3.94 8.28
CA ILE A 86 -3.42 2.69 7.63
C ILE A 86 -3.53 1.51 8.61
N ASP A 87 -3.02 1.64 9.85
CA ASP A 87 -3.11 0.56 10.85
C ASP A 87 -4.58 0.20 11.10
N ALA A 88 -5.44 1.20 11.35
CA ALA A 88 -6.87 0.99 11.60
C ALA A 88 -7.60 0.33 10.41
N LEU A 89 -7.31 0.73 9.18
CA LEU A 89 -7.87 0.12 7.98
C LEU A 89 -7.41 -1.34 7.83
N LEU A 90 -6.12 -1.59 8.02
CA LEU A 90 -5.55 -2.92 7.90
C LEU A 90 -6.04 -3.86 9.00
N GLN A 91 -6.29 -3.41 10.23
CA GLN A 91 -6.86 -4.28 11.29
C GLN A 91 -8.19 -4.91 10.84
N LYS A 92 -9.04 -4.13 10.14
CA LYS A 92 -10.37 -4.53 9.68
C LYS A 92 -10.36 -5.20 8.29
N ASP A 93 -9.27 -5.06 7.56
CA ASP A 93 -9.15 -5.59 6.20
C ASP A 93 -9.18 -7.12 6.17
N THR A 94 -9.95 -7.65 5.21
CA THR A 94 -10.06 -9.08 4.89
C THR A 94 -9.62 -9.40 3.46
N LEU A 95 -9.17 -8.40 2.68
CA LEU A 95 -8.88 -8.54 1.26
C LEU A 95 -7.41 -8.81 0.97
N LEU A 96 -6.49 -8.20 1.73
CA LEU A 96 -5.07 -8.47 1.58
C LEU A 96 -4.77 -9.85 2.16
N ASP A 97 -3.89 -10.57 1.47
CA ASP A 97 -3.39 -11.81 2.05
C ASP A 97 -2.59 -11.52 3.31
N LYS A 98 -2.50 -12.54 4.17
CA LYS A 98 -1.87 -12.42 5.49
C LYS A 98 -0.44 -11.88 5.40
N TYR A 99 0.32 -12.30 4.39
CA TYR A 99 1.71 -11.87 4.24
C TYR A 99 1.78 -10.37 3.90
N GLN A 100 1.04 -9.91 2.90
CA GLN A 100 1.00 -8.49 2.53
C GLN A 100 0.54 -7.60 3.69
N LYS A 101 -0.49 -8.04 4.41
CA LYS A 101 -1.03 -7.34 5.59
C LYS A 101 0.01 -7.24 6.70
N GLU A 102 0.70 -8.33 7.03
CA GLU A 102 1.74 -8.34 8.08
C GLU A 102 2.94 -7.46 7.71
N ILE A 103 3.43 -7.55 6.46
CA ILE A 103 4.52 -6.70 5.97
C ILE A 103 4.17 -5.22 6.11
N THR A 104 2.98 -4.84 5.65
CA THR A 104 2.54 -3.44 5.68
C THR A 104 2.33 -2.95 7.11
N LEU A 105 1.67 -3.74 7.97
CA LEU A 105 1.44 -3.37 9.37
C LEU A 105 2.73 -3.18 10.16
N ASN A 106 3.71 -4.06 9.98
CA ASN A 106 5.00 -3.91 10.65
C ASN A 106 5.75 -2.67 10.15
N LEU A 107 5.72 -2.37 8.85
CA LEU A 107 6.33 -1.14 8.32
C LEU A 107 5.68 0.10 8.93
N VAL A 108 4.35 0.15 8.93
CA VAL A 108 3.55 1.25 9.52
C VAL A 108 3.86 1.42 11.00
N LYS A 109 3.90 0.34 11.78
CA LYS A 109 4.28 0.37 13.20
C LYS A 109 5.71 0.88 13.39
N SER A 110 6.61 0.51 12.49
CA SER A 110 7.99 1.00 12.51
C SER A 110 8.07 2.51 12.34
N LEU A 111 7.27 3.07 11.43
CA LEU A 111 7.17 4.50 11.15
C LEU A 111 6.51 5.27 12.30
N ILE A 112 5.42 4.74 12.87
CA ILE A 112 4.77 5.30 14.07
C ILE A 112 5.77 5.41 15.23
N HIS A 113 6.60 4.38 15.42
CA HIS A 113 7.58 4.31 16.49
C HIS A 113 8.98 4.82 16.13
N GLN A 114 9.15 5.60 15.06
CA GLN A 114 10.49 6.03 14.59
C GLN A 114 11.37 6.70 15.66
N LYS A 115 10.77 7.37 16.66
CA LYS A 115 11.48 7.98 17.80
C LYS A 115 12.02 6.96 18.80
N ASP A 116 11.37 5.80 18.93
CA ASP A 116 11.89 4.64 19.66
C ASP A 116 12.60 3.72 18.68
N GLN A 117 13.87 4.00 18.42
CA GLN A 117 14.65 3.26 17.43
C GLN A 117 14.70 1.75 17.70
N LYS A 118 14.65 1.33 18.97
CA LYS A 118 14.69 -0.09 19.33
C LYS A 118 13.40 -0.77 18.91
N LEU A 119 12.25 -0.17 19.25
CA LEU A 119 10.94 -0.68 18.89
C LEU A 119 10.68 -0.60 17.38
N SER A 120 11.05 0.51 16.74
CA SER A 120 10.99 0.69 15.29
C SER A 120 11.76 -0.42 14.56
N LYS A 121 13.06 -0.59 14.85
CA LYS A 121 13.88 -1.64 14.24
C LYS A 121 13.33 -3.04 14.47
N LYS A 122 12.74 -3.32 15.64
CA LYS A 122 12.10 -4.61 15.94
C LYS A 122 11.02 -4.97 14.91
N TYR A 123 10.22 -4.00 14.45
CA TYR A 123 9.20 -4.27 13.43
C TYR A 123 9.81 -4.50 12.05
N ILE A 124 10.87 -3.79 11.68
CA ILE A 124 11.56 -4.06 10.41
C ILE A 124 12.22 -5.45 10.41
N TYR A 125 12.82 -5.87 11.52
CA TYR A 125 13.37 -7.23 11.63
C TYR A 125 12.29 -8.31 11.49
N LYS A 126 11.09 -8.11 12.07
CA LYS A 126 9.96 -9.03 11.84
C LYS A 126 9.63 -9.17 10.35
N ASN A 127 9.66 -8.07 9.60
CA ASN A 127 9.45 -8.14 8.15
C ASN A 127 10.57 -8.90 7.43
N ILE A 128 11.83 -8.66 7.81
CA ILE A 128 12.95 -9.41 7.25
C ILE A 128 12.78 -10.91 7.47
N ASP A 129 12.40 -11.33 8.68
CA ASP A 129 12.17 -12.75 8.99
C ASP A 129 11.04 -13.33 8.13
N LEU A 130 9.92 -12.62 8.00
CA LEU A 130 8.80 -13.02 7.14
C LEU A 130 9.22 -13.16 5.67
N ILE A 131 9.97 -12.19 5.14
CA ILE A 131 10.44 -12.17 3.76
C ILE A 131 11.45 -13.31 3.53
N GLN A 132 12.39 -13.54 4.44
CA GLN A 132 13.37 -14.62 4.33
C GLN A 132 12.73 -15.99 4.37
N ASN A 133 11.73 -16.20 5.24
CA ASN A 133 10.93 -17.42 5.25
C ASN A 133 10.20 -17.61 3.91
N LYS A 134 9.68 -16.52 3.32
CA LYS A 134 9.02 -16.56 2.02
C LYS A 134 10.02 -16.89 0.89
N ILE A 135 11.17 -16.23 0.82
CA ILE A 135 12.24 -16.52 -0.13
C ILE A 135 12.65 -18.00 -0.05
N THR A 136 12.78 -18.54 1.15
CA THR A 136 13.15 -19.95 1.36
C THR A 136 12.07 -20.90 0.83
N SER A 137 10.79 -20.60 1.04
CA SER A 137 9.67 -21.43 0.58
C SER A 137 9.31 -21.25 -0.90
N THR A 138 9.68 -20.12 -1.51
CA THR A 138 9.47 -19.83 -2.94
C THR A 138 10.76 -19.30 -3.58
N PRO A 139 11.82 -20.14 -3.71
CA PRO A 139 13.17 -19.69 -4.07
C PRO A 139 13.30 -19.15 -5.49
N ASN A 140 12.30 -19.36 -6.36
CA ASN A 140 12.30 -18.88 -7.73
C ASN A 140 11.64 -17.50 -7.88
N ASP A 141 11.00 -16.99 -6.82
CA ASP A 141 10.44 -15.64 -6.80
C ASP A 141 11.53 -14.62 -6.42
N SER A 142 12.21 -14.10 -7.44
CA SER A 142 13.27 -13.10 -7.25
C SER A 142 12.75 -11.76 -6.74
N LEU A 143 11.47 -11.45 -6.96
CA LEU A 143 10.89 -10.15 -6.58
C LEU A 143 10.81 -9.98 -5.06
N LEU A 144 10.85 -11.06 -4.28
CA LEU A 144 10.92 -10.98 -2.81
C LEU A 144 12.18 -10.27 -2.30
N TYR A 145 13.27 -10.29 -3.07
CA TYR A 145 14.47 -9.53 -2.70
C TYR A 145 14.25 -8.01 -2.77
N THR A 146 13.31 -7.53 -3.59
CA THR A 146 12.95 -6.10 -3.58
C THR A 146 12.41 -5.69 -2.20
N GLN A 147 11.51 -6.50 -1.64
CA GLN A 147 10.94 -6.27 -0.31
C GLN A 147 12.02 -6.37 0.77
N TYR A 148 12.90 -7.38 0.68
CA TYR A 148 14.03 -7.52 1.59
C TYR A 148 14.91 -6.27 1.59
N PHE A 149 15.35 -5.81 0.42
CA PHE A 149 16.25 -4.65 0.34
C PHE A 149 15.58 -3.34 0.71
N ILE A 150 14.27 -3.18 0.50
CA ILE A 150 13.51 -2.05 1.07
C ILE A 150 13.57 -2.10 2.61
N MET A 151 13.37 -3.26 3.25
CA MET A 151 13.51 -3.36 4.71
C MET A 151 14.94 -3.05 5.17
N LYS A 152 15.96 -3.49 4.41
CA LYS A 152 17.36 -3.15 4.68
C LYS A 152 17.63 -1.65 4.54
N LEU A 153 17.00 -0.98 3.58
CA LEU A 153 17.05 0.48 3.43
C LEU A 153 16.53 1.19 4.68
N TYR A 154 15.40 0.76 5.26
CA TYR A 154 14.91 1.32 6.53
C TYR A 154 15.86 1.05 7.70
N LEU A 155 16.55 -0.10 7.74
CA LEU A 155 17.47 -0.42 8.85
C LEU A 155 18.82 0.29 8.77
N ASN A 156 19.41 0.31 7.57
CA ASN A 156 20.83 0.57 7.39
C ASN A 156 21.11 1.85 6.58
N GLY A 157 20.09 2.43 5.97
CA GLY A 157 20.24 3.52 5.02
C GLY A 157 20.78 3.06 3.66
N ARG A 158 20.72 3.98 2.69
CA ARG A 158 20.93 3.70 1.27
C ARG A 158 22.30 3.09 0.96
N ASP A 159 23.38 3.73 1.40
CA ASP A 159 24.74 3.31 1.05
C ASP A 159 25.07 1.89 1.52
N LYS A 160 24.63 1.53 2.73
CA LYS A 160 24.86 0.18 3.27
C LYS A 160 24.02 -0.87 2.54
N THR A 161 22.79 -0.52 2.16
CA THR A 161 21.92 -1.40 1.39
C THR A 161 22.50 -1.66 0.00
N LEU A 162 22.99 -0.64 -0.70
CA LEU A 162 23.62 -0.79 -2.01
C LEU A 162 24.87 -1.69 -1.94
N LYS A 163 25.73 -1.49 -0.93
CA LYS A 163 26.88 -2.38 -0.70
C LYS A 163 26.49 -3.83 -0.45
N GLU A 164 25.34 -4.07 0.19
CA GLU A 164 24.83 -5.43 0.41
C GLU A 164 24.34 -6.07 -0.89
N ILE A 165 23.71 -5.29 -1.78
CA ILE A 165 23.34 -5.74 -3.13
C ILE A 165 24.61 -6.12 -3.92
N ASP A 166 25.63 -5.27 -3.93
CA ASP A 166 26.90 -5.53 -4.62
C ASP A 166 27.59 -6.81 -4.09
N SER A 167 27.57 -6.99 -2.76
CA SER A 167 28.09 -8.21 -2.15
C SER A 167 27.24 -9.44 -2.50
N MET A 168 25.93 -9.30 -2.68
CA MET A 168 25.05 -10.40 -3.03
C MET A 168 25.28 -10.84 -4.48
N GLU A 169 25.40 -9.89 -5.42
CA GLU A 169 25.74 -10.17 -6.82
C GLU A 169 27.04 -10.97 -6.93
N THR A 170 28.07 -10.52 -6.19
CA THR A 170 29.40 -11.15 -6.22
C THR A 170 29.40 -12.57 -5.62
N LYS A 171 28.65 -12.80 -4.54
CA LYS A 171 28.67 -14.07 -3.78
C LYS A 171 27.62 -15.08 -4.25
N ASN A 172 26.56 -14.61 -4.91
CA ASN A 172 25.43 -15.43 -5.31
C ASN A 172 24.91 -14.98 -6.69
N PRO A 173 25.59 -15.33 -7.79
CA PRO A 173 25.19 -14.94 -9.14
C PRO A 173 23.99 -15.75 -9.67
N LYS A 174 23.04 -16.10 -8.80
CA LYS A 174 21.84 -16.88 -9.14
C LYS A 174 20.95 -16.17 -10.16
N TYR A 175 20.88 -14.84 -10.09
CA TYR A 175 20.07 -14.02 -10.99
C TYR A 175 20.96 -13.29 -12.00
N THR A 176 20.34 -12.77 -13.05
CA THR A 176 21.06 -12.00 -14.07
C THR A 176 21.66 -10.73 -13.47
N LYS A 177 22.78 -10.26 -14.05
CA LYS A 177 23.36 -8.96 -13.71
C LYS A 177 22.32 -7.82 -13.78
N ALA A 178 21.45 -7.87 -14.80
CA ALA A 178 20.34 -6.92 -14.97
C ALA A 178 19.37 -6.88 -13.77
N PHE A 179 19.15 -8.00 -13.07
CA PHE A 179 18.33 -8.01 -11.86
C PHE A 179 19.00 -7.26 -10.71
N TYR A 180 20.31 -7.42 -10.54
CA TYR A 180 21.03 -6.69 -9.49
C TYR A 180 21.13 -5.19 -9.80
N GLU A 181 21.56 -4.84 -11.02
CA GLU A 181 21.77 -3.45 -11.44
C GLU A 181 20.46 -2.70 -11.65
N TYR A 182 19.55 -3.20 -12.51
CA TYR A 182 18.39 -2.41 -12.96
C TYR A 182 17.10 -2.68 -12.20
N ILE A 183 17.11 -3.66 -11.28
CA ILE A 183 15.93 -3.94 -10.44
C ILE A 183 16.25 -3.63 -8.99
N LEU A 184 17.29 -4.24 -8.41
CA LEU A 184 17.59 -4.03 -7.00
C LEU A 184 18.26 -2.69 -6.70
N ARG A 185 19.31 -2.30 -7.44
CA ARG A 185 19.99 -1.02 -7.18
C ARG A 185 19.09 0.16 -7.52
N ASP A 186 18.52 0.20 -8.73
CA ASP A 186 17.61 1.28 -9.16
C ASP A 186 16.47 1.48 -8.16
N LEU A 187 15.84 0.41 -7.68
CA LEU A 187 14.81 0.48 -6.64
C LEU A 187 15.27 1.22 -5.37
N ILE A 188 16.50 1.01 -4.93
CA ILE A 188 17.06 1.59 -3.70
C ILE A 188 17.56 3.03 -3.92
N GLU A 189 18.11 3.30 -5.10
CA GLU A 189 18.57 4.64 -5.50
C GLU A 189 17.37 5.59 -5.68
N GLU A 190 16.32 5.12 -6.34
CA GLU A 190 15.10 5.88 -6.64
C GLU A 190 14.06 5.84 -5.52
N TYR A 191 14.28 5.05 -4.46
CA TYR A 191 13.30 4.93 -3.37
C TYR A 191 12.97 6.32 -2.79
N PRO A 192 11.67 6.71 -2.72
CA PRO A 192 11.25 8.04 -2.31
C PRO A 192 11.81 8.42 -0.94
N LYS A 193 12.58 9.51 -0.89
CA LYS A 193 13.18 9.98 0.37
C LYS A 193 12.13 10.39 1.38
N GLU A 194 11.00 10.94 0.95
CA GLU A 194 9.92 11.36 1.85
C GLU A 194 9.25 10.20 2.62
N LEU A 195 9.46 8.95 2.19
CA LEU A 195 8.94 7.75 2.85
C LEU A 195 9.89 7.17 3.91
N LEU A 196 11.16 7.58 3.91
CA LEU A 196 12.14 7.12 4.90
C LEU A 196 11.96 7.87 6.23
N TYR A 197 12.58 7.35 7.29
CA TYR A 197 12.60 8.05 8.58
C TYR A 197 13.15 9.47 8.43
N GLU A 198 12.54 10.41 9.15
CA GLU A 198 13.02 11.79 9.26
C GLU A 198 14.26 11.90 10.16
#